data_AF-D4YZH5-F1
#
_entry.id   AF-D4YZH5-F1
#
_cell.length_a   1.000
_cell.length_b   1.000
_cell.length_c   1.000
_cell.angle_alpha   90.00
_cell.angle_beta   90.00
_cell.angle_gamma   90.00
#
_symmetry.space_group_name_H-M   'P 1'
#
loop_
_entity.id
_entity.type
_entity.pdbx_description
1 polymer ?
#
loop_
_entity_poly.entity_id
_entity_poly.type
_entity_poly.pdbx_seq_one_letter_code
_entity_poly.pdbx_strand_id
1 'polypeptide(L)'
;MTKKTEASDLHRYYINRLNRRKSFVNSSRWIRFKDGANSINHKDIFLMIKQTEEGKFRISLNNVNGKKDYETFLDAQIKAFDFIEDGSASAYLNDRQRKIRARRQPDGAAATCEFLIRPRRTIHHSIHR
;
A
#
# COMPACT_ATOMS: atom_id res chain seq x y z
N MET A 1 -44.73 2.36 -4.32
CA MET A 1 -44.23 3.70 -3.90
C MET A 1 -42.72 3.64 -3.60
N THR A 2 -41.85 3.49 -4.60
CA THR A 2 -40.40 3.25 -4.39
C THR A 2 -39.49 4.35 -4.95
N LYS A 3 -39.91 5.03 -6.03
CA LYS A 3 -39.08 6.01 -6.76
C LYS A 3 -38.68 7.26 -5.94
N LYS A 4 -39.53 7.73 -5.02
CA LYS A 4 -39.24 8.96 -4.23
C LYS A 4 -38.22 8.69 -3.11
N THR A 5 -38.26 7.50 -2.52
CA THR A 5 -37.35 7.10 -1.42
C THR A 5 -35.94 6.87 -1.95
N GLU A 6 -35.80 6.13 -3.06
CA GLU A 6 -34.50 5.86 -3.69
C GLU A 6 -33.78 7.14 -4.15
N ALA A 7 -34.51 8.10 -4.72
CA ALA A 7 -33.93 9.37 -5.15
C ALA A 7 -33.40 10.21 -3.96
N SER A 8 -34.11 10.17 -2.82
CA SER A 8 -33.69 10.87 -1.60
C SER A 8 -32.42 10.24 -0.99
N ASP A 9 -32.33 8.91 -0.98
CA ASP A 9 -31.19 8.19 -0.44
C ASP A 9 -29.92 8.37 -1.28
N LEU A 10 -30.04 8.31 -2.61
CA LEU A 10 -28.94 8.60 -3.53
C LEU A 10 -28.44 10.03 -3.40
N HIS A 11 -29.36 10.99 -3.27
CA HIS A 11 -29.01 12.39 -3.05
C HIS A 11 -28.25 12.58 -1.73
N ARG A 12 -28.75 12.00 -0.63
CA ARG A 12 -28.08 12.06 0.69
C ARG A 12 -26.69 11.43 0.63
N TYR A 13 -26.54 10.28 -0.03
CA TYR A 13 -25.25 9.62 -0.21
C TYR A 13 -24.27 10.54 -0.96
N TYR A 14 -24.70 11.18 -2.04
CA TYR A 14 -23.88 12.08 -2.83
C TYR A 14 -23.40 13.30 -2.03
N ILE A 15 -24.31 13.97 -1.31
CA ILE A 15 -23.96 15.12 -0.46
C ILE A 15 -22.96 14.71 0.64
N ASN A 16 -23.17 13.57 1.28
CA ASN A 16 -22.26 13.07 2.29
C ASN A 16 -20.87 12.76 1.72
N ARG A 17 -20.78 12.20 0.51
CA ARG A 17 -19.51 11.98 -0.18
C ARG A 17 -18.79 13.29 -0.47
N LEU A 18 -19.50 14.31 -0.94
CA LEU A 18 -18.92 15.63 -1.19
C LEU A 18 -18.36 16.27 0.09
N ASN A 19 -19.10 16.17 1.20
CA ASN A 19 -18.66 16.68 2.49
C ASN A 19 -17.40 15.96 2.99
N ARG A 20 -17.37 14.62 2.92
CA ARG A 20 -16.17 13.84 3.28
C ARG A 20 -14.96 14.22 2.42
N ARG A 21 -15.14 14.42 1.11
CA ARG A 21 -14.07 14.87 0.22
C ARG A 21 -13.54 16.24 0.61
N LYS A 22 -14.41 17.21 0.88
CA LYS A 22 -14.01 18.56 1.34
C LYS A 22 -13.23 18.50 2.65
N SER A 23 -13.71 17.72 3.62
CA SER A 23 -13.03 17.54 4.91
C SER A 23 -11.68 16.85 4.76
N PHE A 24 -11.55 15.90 3.81
CA PHE A 24 -10.30 15.22 3.53
C PHE A 24 -9.25 16.15 2.92
N VAL A 25 -9.62 16.93 1.89
CA VAL A 25 -8.72 17.87 1.22
C VAL A 25 -8.21 18.95 2.18
N ASN A 26 -9.12 19.51 2.98
CA ASN A 26 -8.81 20.60 3.92
C ASN A 26 -8.39 20.10 5.31
N SER A 27 -8.06 18.82 5.47
CA SER A 27 -7.77 18.26 6.78
C SER A 27 -6.49 18.83 7.36
N SER A 28 -6.52 19.30 8.61
CA SER A 28 -5.32 19.65 9.36
C SER A 28 -4.42 18.43 9.68
N ARG A 29 -4.92 17.21 9.42
CA ARG A 29 -4.17 15.95 9.58
C ARG A 29 -3.15 15.72 8.46
N TRP A 30 -3.15 16.54 7.42
CA TRP A 30 -2.09 16.51 6.41
C TRP A 30 -0.77 16.98 7.03
N ILE A 31 0.24 16.13 6.93
CA ILE A 31 1.59 16.40 7.40
C ILE A 31 2.44 16.76 6.18
N ARG A 32 3.02 17.97 6.21
CA ARG A 32 3.97 18.43 5.20
C ARG A 32 5.40 18.14 5.66
N PHE A 33 6.16 17.45 4.81
CA PHE A 33 7.57 17.15 5.02
C PHE A 33 8.47 18.23 4.43
N LYS A 34 9.75 18.23 4.85
CA LYS A 34 10.77 19.19 4.40
C LYS A 34 11.11 19.05 2.92
N ASP A 35 10.94 17.85 2.35
CA ASP A 35 11.17 17.53 0.94
C ASP A 35 10.00 17.96 0.02
N GLY A 36 9.00 18.65 0.57
CA GLY A 36 7.81 19.07 -0.17
C GLY A 36 6.74 17.99 -0.30
N ALA A 37 6.96 16.79 0.23
CA ALA A 37 5.94 15.74 0.27
C ALA A 37 4.85 16.08 1.29
N ASN A 38 3.62 15.65 1.01
CA ASN A 38 2.50 15.75 1.95
C ASN A 38 1.93 14.36 2.20
N SER A 39 1.60 14.04 3.45
CA SER A 39 1.04 12.73 3.81
C SER A 39 -0.15 12.82 4.76
N ILE A 40 -0.96 11.77 4.74
CA ILE A 40 -2.08 11.58 5.67
C ILE A 40 -2.35 10.08 5.83
N ASN A 41 -2.70 9.67 7.05
CA ASN A 41 -3.30 8.35 7.28
C ASN A 41 -4.81 8.44 7.15
N HIS A 42 -5.38 7.68 6.22
CA HIS A 42 -6.83 7.64 5.98
C HIS A 42 -7.30 6.21 5.73
N LYS A 43 -8.26 5.74 6.54
CA LYS A 43 -8.80 4.36 6.48
C LYS A 43 -7.69 3.29 6.44
N ASP A 44 -6.73 3.40 7.35
CA ASP A 44 -5.56 2.50 7.48
C ASP A 44 -4.64 2.45 6.24
N ILE A 45 -4.78 3.41 5.34
CA ILE A 45 -3.90 3.60 4.20
C ILE A 45 -3.04 4.83 4.45
N PHE A 46 -1.73 4.63 4.47
CA PHE A 46 -0.75 5.70 4.45
C PHE A 46 -0.70 6.28 3.03
N LEU A 47 -1.24 7.48 2.87
CA LEU A 47 -1.20 8.23 1.62
C LEU A 47 -0.07 9.26 1.69
N MET A 48 0.71 9.33 0.62
CA MET A 48 1.71 10.36 0.43
C MET A 48 1.69 10.89 -1.00
N ILE A 49 1.71 12.21 -1.15
CA ILE A 49 1.75 12.90 -2.43
C ILE A 49 3.09 13.64 -2.50
N LYS A 50 3.86 13.35 -3.53
CA LYS A 50 5.17 13.96 -3.80
C LYS A 50 5.13 14.77 -5.07
N GLN A 51 5.85 15.88 -5.09
CA GLN A 51 6.12 16.59 -6.33
C GLN A 51 7.19 15.81 -7.12
N THR A 52 6.99 15.64 -8.42
CA THR A 52 7.95 15.05 -9.35
C THR A 52 8.93 16.11 -9.83
N GLU A 53 10.02 15.70 -10.49
CA GLU A 53 10.99 16.62 -11.09
C GLU A 53 10.36 17.55 -12.14
N GLU A 54 9.34 17.07 -12.87
CA GLU A 54 8.54 17.86 -13.81
C GLU A 54 7.56 18.85 -13.15
N GLY A 55 7.56 18.96 -11.81
CA GLY A 55 6.66 19.83 -11.07
C GLY A 55 5.23 19.30 -10.87
N LYS A 56 4.89 18.14 -11.44
CA LYS A 56 3.61 17.43 -11.24
C LYS A 56 3.56 16.71 -9.89
N PHE A 57 2.42 16.11 -9.57
CA PHE A 57 2.19 15.43 -8.30
C PHE A 57 1.92 13.94 -8.49
N ARG A 58 2.63 13.09 -7.76
CA ARG A 58 2.45 11.64 -7.78
C ARG A 58 1.93 11.12 -6.45
N ILE A 59 0.90 10.29 -6.53
CA ILE A 59 0.30 9.61 -5.38
C ILE A 59 1.09 8.35 -5.05
N SER A 60 1.29 8.08 -3.76
CA SER A 60 1.84 6.82 -3.25
C SER A 60 0.98 6.31 -2.08
N LEU A 61 0.75 5.01 -2.04
CA LEU A 61 -0.07 4.33 -1.03
C LEU A 61 0.75 3.25 -0.34
N ASN A 62 0.90 3.29 0.98
CA ASN A 62 1.72 2.36 1.75
C ASN A 62 3.13 2.18 1.13
N ASN A 63 3.77 3.31 0.78
CA ASN A 63 5.07 3.38 0.10
C ASN A 63 5.12 2.75 -1.30
N VAL A 64 3.97 2.50 -1.91
CA VAL A 64 3.84 2.06 -3.31
C VAL A 64 3.55 3.27 -4.18
N ASN A 65 4.52 3.62 -5.03
CA ASN A 65 4.33 4.70 -6.00
C ASN A 65 3.24 4.33 -7.01
N GLY A 66 2.31 5.26 -7.21
CA GLY A 66 1.37 5.24 -8.32
C GLY A 66 2.09 5.46 -9.65
N LYS A 67 1.38 5.20 -10.74
CA LYS A 67 1.90 5.35 -12.10
C LYS A 67 1.55 6.69 -12.76
N LYS A 68 0.56 7.39 -12.21
CA LYS A 68 -0.01 8.60 -12.79
C LYS A 68 0.48 9.83 -12.06
N ASP A 69 0.78 10.85 -12.84
CA ASP A 69 1.04 12.20 -12.38
C ASP A 69 -0.19 13.09 -12.57
N TYR A 70 -0.35 14.04 -11.67
CA TYR A 70 -1.44 14.99 -11.62
C TYR A 70 -0.88 16.40 -11.70
N GLU A 71 -1.58 17.28 -12.41
CA GLU A 71 -1.13 18.65 -12.63
C GLU A 71 -1.08 19.46 -11.33
N THR A 72 -2.02 19.21 -10.40
CA THR A 72 -2.10 19.94 -9.14
C THR A 72 -2.12 19.01 -7.93
N PHE A 73 -1.68 19.53 -6.78
CA PHE A 73 -1.79 18.85 -5.51
C PHE A 73 -3.25 18.51 -5.17
N LEU A 74 -4.17 19.45 -5.44
CA LEU A 74 -5.59 19.28 -5.20
C LEU A 74 -6.17 18.13 -6.04
N ASP A 75 -5.80 18.03 -7.32
CA ASP A 75 -6.23 16.92 -8.18
C ASP A 75 -5.74 15.58 -7.64
N ALA A 76 -4.48 15.52 -7.17
CA ALA A 76 -3.94 14.33 -6.53
C ALA A 76 -4.71 13.97 -5.25
N GLN A 77 -5.06 14.95 -4.41
CA GLN A 77 -5.86 14.71 -3.20
C GLN A 77 -7.26 14.18 -3.53
N ILE A 78 -7.95 14.80 -4.49
CA ILE A 78 -9.30 14.39 -4.93
C ILE A 78 -9.26 12.97 -5.47
N LYS A 79 -8.28 12.65 -6.32
CA LYS A 79 -8.14 11.32 -6.92
C LYS A 79 -7.74 10.26 -5.91
N ALA A 80 -6.87 10.60 -4.95
CA ALA A 80 -6.56 9.70 -3.83
C ALA A 80 -7.81 9.42 -2.98
N PHE A 81 -8.59 10.45 -2.66
CA PHE A 81 -9.84 10.29 -1.91
C PHE A 81 -10.80 9.37 -2.64
N ASP A 82 -11.09 9.62 -3.92
CA ASP A 82 -12.02 8.81 -4.70
C ASP A 82 -11.58 7.34 -4.74
N PHE A 83 -10.29 7.10 -4.97
CA PHE A 83 -9.69 5.75 -5.06
C PHE A 83 -9.69 5.00 -3.72
N ILE A 84 -9.64 5.71 -2.60
CA ILE A 84 -9.76 5.10 -1.26
C ILE A 84 -11.23 4.88 -0.90
N GLU A 85 -12.09 5.84 -1.23
CA GLU A 85 -13.51 5.84 -0.88
C GLU A 85 -14.29 4.74 -1.60
N ASP A 86 -13.95 4.46 -2.86
CA ASP A 86 -14.56 3.38 -3.65
C ASP A 86 -13.99 1.98 -3.35
N GLY A 87 -12.99 1.87 -2.47
CA GLY A 87 -12.35 0.63 -2.07
C GLY A 87 -11.30 0.09 -3.04
N SER A 88 -11.08 0.76 -4.17
CA SER A 88 -10.10 0.34 -5.19
C SER A 88 -8.67 0.33 -4.63
N ALA A 89 -8.34 1.26 -3.74
CA ALA A 89 -7.04 1.30 -3.07
C ALA A 89 -6.78 0.03 -2.25
N SER A 90 -7.75 -0.39 -1.43
CA SER A 90 -7.63 -1.61 -0.62
C SER A 90 -7.54 -2.85 -1.50
N ALA A 91 -8.36 -2.94 -2.56
CA ALA A 91 -8.31 -4.04 -3.51
C ALA A 91 -6.95 -4.13 -4.22
N TYR A 92 -6.40 -2.99 -4.65
CA TYR A 92 -5.08 -2.90 -5.28
C TYR A 92 -3.96 -3.36 -4.33
N LEU A 93 -3.96 -2.87 -3.09
CA LEU A 93 -2.95 -3.23 -2.10
C LEU A 93 -3.01 -4.73 -1.73
N ASN A 94 -4.21 -5.28 -1.61
CA ASN A 94 -4.41 -6.71 -1.35
C ASN A 94 -3.91 -7.59 -2.50
N ASP A 95 -4.26 -7.27 -3.75
CA ASP A 95 -3.77 -8.00 -4.93
C ASP A 95 -2.23 -7.94 -5.02
N ARG A 96 -1.66 -6.77 -4.76
CA ARG A 96 -0.20 -6.59 -4.75
C ARG A 96 0.46 -7.45 -3.68
N GLN A 97 -0.09 -7.47 -2.45
CA GLN A 97 0.46 -8.29 -1.37
C GLN A 97 0.38 -9.78 -1.71
N ARG A 98 -0.73 -10.25 -2.30
CA ARG A 98 -0.87 -11.62 -2.80
C ARG A 98 0.21 -11.97 -3.82
N LYS A 99 0.45 -11.11 -4.80
CA LYS A 99 1.51 -11.31 -5.81
C LYS A 99 2.91 -11.36 -5.22
N ILE A 100 3.21 -10.49 -4.24
CA ILE A 100 4.50 -10.51 -3.53
C ILE A 100 4.68 -11.82 -2.75
N ARG A 101 3.63 -12.30 -2.07
CA ARG A 101 3.65 -13.58 -1.35
C ARG A 101 3.85 -14.77 -2.29
N ALA A 102 3.16 -14.79 -3.44
CA ALA A 102 3.32 -15.84 -4.43
C ALA A 102 4.75 -15.93 -4.98
N ARG A 103 5.38 -14.78 -5.28
CA ARG A 103 6.79 -14.73 -5.72
C ARG A 103 7.81 -15.13 -4.66
N ARG A 104 7.44 -15.07 -3.38
CA ARG A 104 8.31 -15.41 -2.24
C ARG A 104 8.20 -16.87 -1.82
N GLN A 105 7.19 -17.60 -2.30
CA GLN A 105 7.22 -19.05 -2.14
C GLN A 105 8.22 -19.60 -3.15
N PRO A 106 9.32 -20.23 -2.69
CA PRO A 106 10.15 -20.98 -3.61
C PRO A 106 9.29 -22.12 -4.14
N ASP A 107 9.19 -22.22 -5.46
CA ASP A 107 8.75 -23.45 -6.11
C ASP A 107 9.52 -24.60 -5.45
N GLY A 108 8.80 -25.62 -4.99
CA GLY A 108 9.28 -26.62 -4.04
C GLY A 108 10.60 -27.30 -4.40
N ALA A 109 11.71 -26.68 -4.02
CA ALA A 109 12.96 -27.34 -3.74
C ALA A 109 13.14 -27.33 -2.22
N ALA A 110 12.62 -28.37 -1.58
CA ALA A 110 13.26 -28.87 -0.38
C ALA A 110 14.72 -29.16 -0.77
N ALA A 111 15.60 -28.19 -0.58
CA ALA A 111 17.00 -28.49 -0.35
C ALA A 111 17.02 -29.22 0.99
N THR A 112 16.83 -30.53 0.93
CA THR A 112 17.44 -31.43 1.90
C THR A 112 18.91 -31.08 1.89
N CYS A 113 19.32 -30.23 2.84
CA CYS A 113 20.68 -30.23 3.32
C CYS A 113 20.92 -31.61 3.92
N GLU A 114 21.21 -32.60 3.08
CA GLU A 114 22.09 -33.70 3.45
C GLU A 114 23.46 -33.09 3.72
N PHE A 115 23.55 -32.44 4.88
CA PHE A 115 24.80 -32.13 5.49
C PHE A 115 25.42 -33.48 5.84
N LEU A 116 26.28 -33.93 4.92
CA LEU A 116 27.12 -35.11 5.04
C LEU A 116 27.54 -35.31 6.49
N ILE A 117 26.92 -36.31 7.14
CA ILE A 117 27.43 -36.89 8.37
C ILE A 117 28.76 -37.55 7.97
N ARG A 118 29.85 -36.79 8.03
CA ARG A 118 31.19 -37.36 7.99
C ARG A 118 31.36 -38.17 9.27
N PRO A 119 31.63 -39.49 9.23
CA PRO A 119 31.95 -40.22 10.45
C PRO A 119 33.24 -39.64 11.05
N ARG A 120 33.20 -39.32 12.35
CA ARG A 120 34.36 -38.97 13.18
C ARG A 120 35.43 -40.03 12.98
N ARG A 121 36.62 -39.64 12.49
CA ARG A 121 37.82 -40.47 12.59
C ARG A 121 38.17 -40.63 14.08
N THR A 122 38.04 -41.83 14.60
CA THR A 122 38.57 -42.24 15.90
C THR A 122 40.09 -42.30 15.80
N ILE A 123 40.79 -41.47 16.56
CA ILE A 123 42.25 -41.54 16.72
C ILE A 123 42.53 -42.61 17.78
N HIS A 124 42.95 -43.80 17.38
CA HIS A 124 43.53 -44.76 18.30
C HIS A 124 44.97 -44.36 18.62
N HIS A 125 45.20 -43.92 19.85
CA HIS A 125 46.54 -43.86 20.44
C HIS A 125 46.91 -45.27 20.90
N SER A 126 47.89 -45.89 20.25
CA SER A 126 48.59 -47.06 20.78
C SER A 126 49.86 -46.58 21.50
N ILE A 127 49.79 -46.59 22.82
CA ILE A 127 50.94 -46.53 23.73
C ILE A 127 51.32 -47.97 24.06
N HIS A 128 52.56 -48.38 23.79
CA HIS A 128 53.34 -49.39 24.54
C HIS A 128 54.80 -49.21 24.09
N ARG A 129 55.65 -48.59 24.91
CA ARG A 129 56.49 -49.14 26.01
C ARG A 129 57.64 -50.01 25.49
#